data_AF-A0A8T5NZB9-F1
#
_entry.id   AF-A0A8T5NZB9-F1
#
_cell.length_a   1.000
_cell.length_b   1.000
_cell.length_c   1.000
_cell.angle_alpha   90.00
_cell.angle_beta   90.00
_cell.angle_gamma   90.00
#
_symmetry.space_group_name_H-M   'P 1'
#
loop_
_entity.id
_entity.type
_entity.pdbx_description
1 polymer ?
#
loop_
_entity_poly.entity_id
_entity_poly.type
_entity_poly.pdbx_seq_one_letter_code
_entity_poly.pdbx_strand_id
1 'polypeptide(L)'
;MTGHYRHLINQPHIKKPVLGKLKSMPPRPRKQEFRAQPWNVPFQRNPYFTGREDILIELHNALKSDKAAALAQAISGLGGIGKTQTAVEYAYQYRNEYDAVLWVKADSREALISDYAALA
;
A
#
# COMPACT_ATOMS: atom_id res chain seq x y z
N MET A 1 -11.64 51.32 28.95
CA MET A 1 -12.80 50.71 28.28
C MET A 1 -12.92 49.27 28.80
N THR A 2 -13.56 49.08 29.95
CA THR A 2 -14.95 48.57 30.02
C THR A 2 -15.02 47.22 29.29
N GLY A 3 -14.60 46.09 29.88
CA GLY A 3 -15.27 45.42 31.00
C GLY A 3 -16.76 45.33 30.72
N HIS A 4 -17.29 44.23 30.14
CA HIS A 4 -18.72 43.83 30.17
C HIS A 4 -19.10 42.61 29.28
N TYR A 5 -18.33 41.52 29.24
CA TYR A 5 -18.82 40.28 28.59
C TYR A 5 -18.38 39.01 29.33
N ARG A 6 -18.64 38.96 30.64
CA ARG A 6 -18.29 37.78 31.45
C ARG A 6 -19.40 37.37 32.42
N HIS A 7 -20.66 37.39 31.99
CA HIS A 7 -21.75 36.84 32.81
C HIS A 7 -22.92 36.18 32.07
N LEU A 8 -22.86 36.00 30.73
CA LEU A 8 -24.03 35.50 29.96
C LEU A 8 -24.07 34.00 29.67
N ILE A 9 -23.10 33.21 30.11
CA ILE A 9 -23.16 31.75 29.94
C ILE A 9 -22.80 31.10 31.25
N ASN A 10 -23.82 30.57 31.92
CA ASN A 10 -23.75 29.78 33.15
C ASN A 10 -23.03 28.45 32.86
N GLN A 11 -21.77 28.53 32.42
CA GLN A 11 -20.97 27.38 32.06
C GLN A 11 -20.59 26.66 33.36
N PRO A 12 -21.00 25.40 33.54
CA PRO A 12 -20.54 24.62 34.69
C PRO A 12 -19.02 24.52 34.64
N HIS A 13 -18.37 24.65 35.80
CA HIS A 13 -16.95 24.38 35.95
C HIS A 13 -16.70 22.88 35.69
N ILE A 14 -16.43 22.52 34.44
CA ILE A 14 -16.03 21.16 34.07
C ILE A 14 -14.59 20.98 34.53
N LYS A 15 -14.36 20.20 35.60
CA LYS A 15 -13.01 19.74 35.94
C LYS A 15 -12.45 18.99 34.73
N LYS A 16 -11.39 19.52 34.12
CA LYS A 16 -10.67 18.83 33.04
C LYS A 16 -10.25 17.46 33.59
N PRO A 17 -10.65 16.34 32.95
CA PRO A 17 -10.22 15.04 33.40
C PRO A 17 -8.69 14.99 33.32
N VAL A 18 -8.05 14.45 34.35
CA VAL A 18 -6.61 14.18 34.33
C VAL A 18 -6.40 13.09 33.28
N LEU A 19 -5.95 13.47 32.07
CA LEU A 19 -5.55 12.49 31.08
C LEU A 19 -4.35 11.74 31.64
N GLY A 20 -4.57 10.48 32.05
CA GLY A 20 -3.48 9.54 32.30
C GLY A 20 -2.58 9.45 31.06
N LYS A 21 -1.32 9.04 31.26
CA LYS A 21 -0.30 8.94 30.21
C LYS A 21 -0.92 8.40 28.90
N LEU A 22 -0.83 9.21 27.84
CA LEU A 22 -1.24 8.84 26.49
C LEU A 22 -0.62 7.49 26.14
N LYS A 23 -1.44 6.44 26.15
CA LYS A 23 -1.05 5.19 25.48
C LYS A 23 -0.84 5.56 24.02
N SER A 24 0.34 5.25 23.49
CA SER A 24 0.64 5.43 22.07
C SER A 24 -0.51 4.82 21.27
N MET A 25 -1.15 5.64 20.44
CA MET A 25 -2.27 5.19 19.63
C MET A 25 -1.76 4.05 18.74
N PRO A 26 -2.46 2.90 18.67
CA PRO A 26 -2.16 1.92 17.62
C PRO A 26 -2.21 2.64 16.27
N PRO A 27 -1.37 2.26 15.28
CA PRO A 27 -1.39 2.87 13.97
C PRO A 27 -2.84 2.95 13.51
N ARG A 28 -3.28 4.17 13.21
CA ARG A 28 -4.67 4.44 12.84
C ARG A 28 -4.99 3.47 11.69
N PRO A 29 -6.02 2.61 11.77
CA PRO A 29 -6.40 1.80 10.62
C PRO A 29 -6.56 2.76 9.45
N ARG A 30 -5.80 2.54 8.38
CA ARG A 30 -5.81 3.40 7.20
C ARG A 30 -7.27 3.61 6.83
N LYS A 31 -7.72 4.86 6.87
CA LYS A 31 -9.08 5.24 6.49
C LYS A 31 -9.21 4.78 5.04
N GLN A 32 -9.86 3.64 4.80
CA GLN A 32 -10.26 3.20 3.48
C GLN A 32 -11.36 4.18 3.03
N GLU A 33 -10.98 5.39 2.65
CA GLU A 33 -11.75 6.09 1.64
C GLU A 33 -11.80 5.12 0.46
N PHE A 34 -12.99 4.70 0.03
CA PHE A 34 -13.22 3.79 -1.09
C PHE A 34 -12.78 4.42 -2.43
N ARG A 35 -11.53 4.86 -2.53
CA ARG A 35 -10.87 5.14 -3.78
C ARG A 35 -10.43 3.79 -4.31
N ALA A 36 -10.88 3.43 -5.51
CA ALA A 36 -10.38 2.25 -6.19
C ALA A 36 -8.85 2.32 -6.22
N GLN A 37 -8.19 1.32 -5.62
CA GLN A 37 -6.73 1.23 -5.63
C GLN A 37 -6.26 1.19 -7.09
N PRO A 38 -5.39 2.12 -7.53
CA PRO A 38 -4.87 2.13 -8.89
C PRO A 38 -4.34 0.75 -9.28
N TRP A 39 -4.76 0.29 -10.45
CA TRP A 39 -4.50 -1.04 -10.96
C TRP A 39 -4.48 -1.01 -12.48
N ASN A 40 -3.37 -1.40 -13.09
CA ASN A 40 -3.23 -1.48 -14.54
C ASN A 40 -2.56 -2.79 -15.01
N VAL A 41 -2.53 -3.84 -14.18
CA VAL A 41 -1.95 -5.13 -14.57
C VAL A 41 -2.68 -5.66 -15.81
N PRO A 42 -2.00 -5.80 -16.97
CA PRO A 42 -2.66 -6.06 -18.25
C PRO A 42 -3.00 -7.54 -18.45
N PHE A 43 -2.78 -8.37 -17.43
CA PHE A 43 -2.97 -9.81 -17.47
C PHE A 43 -4.14 -10.21 -16.58
N GLN A 44 -4.97 -11.13 -17.08
CA GLN A 44 -5.97 -11.80 -16.24
C GLN A 44 -5.28 -12.72 -15.24
N ARG A 45 -5.86 -12.86 -14.06
CA ARG A 45 -5.41 -13.86 -13.08
C ARG A 45 -5.62 -15.26 -13.66
N ASN A 46 -4.62 -16.12 -13.54
CA ASN A 46 -4.74 -17.50 -13.95
C ASN A 46 -5.41 -18.33 -12.83
N PRO A 47 -6.64 -18.86 -13.01
CA PRO A 47 -7.31 -19.65 -11.99
C PRO A 47 -6.64 -21.01 -11.71
N TYR A 48 -5.71 -21.44 -12.57
CA TYR A 48 -4.98 -22.70 -12.47
C TYR A 48 -3.51 -22.50 -12.06
N PHE A 49 -3.17 -21.37 -11.43
CA PHE A 49 -1.82 -21.15 -10.90
C PHE A 49 -1.55 -22.10 -9.72
N THR A 50 -0.43 -22.82 -9.75
CA THR A 50 -0.06 -23.82 -8.72
C THR A 50 1.46 -23.97 -8.58
N GLY A 51 1.94 -24.44 -7.43
CA GLY A 51 3.29 -25.00 -7.25
C GLY A 51 4.40 -23.96 -7.12
N ARG A 52 4.04 -22.72 -6.80
CA ARG A 52 4.97 -21.58 -6.60
C ARG A 52 4.62 -20.76 -5.35
N GLU A 53 3.84 -21.34 -4.45
CA GLU A 53 3.37 -20.72 -3.22
C GLU A 53 4.56 -20.25 -2.37
N ASP A 54 5.60 -21.07 -2.27
CA ASP A 54 6.83 -20.73 -1.52
C ASP A 54 7.54 -19.49 -2.10
N ILE A 55 7.62 -19.39 -3.44
CA ILE A 55 8.20 -18.24 -4.13
C ILE A 55 7.37 -16.98 -3.86
N LEU A 56 6.05 -17.09 -3.84
CA LEU A 56 5.16 -15.97 -3.53
C LEU A 56 5.33 -15.50 -2.09
N ILE A 57 5.49 -16.42 -1.14
CA ILE A 57 5.76 -16.12 0.28
C ILE A 57 7.12 -15.46 0.45
N GLU A 58 8.16 -15.99 -0.20
CA GLU A 58 9.51 -15.40 -0.17
C GLU A 58 9.50 -13.97 -0.73
N LEU A 59 8.90 -13.80 -1.91
CA LEU A 59 8.73 -12.49 -2.54
C LEU A 59 7.97 -11.52 -1.63
N HIS A 60 6.93 -12.00 -0.96
CA HIS A 60 6.14 -11.19 -0.04
C HIS A 60 6.94 -10.73 1.16
N ASN A 61 7.65 -11.64 1.83
CA ASN A 61 8.47 -11.33 2.98
C ASN A 61 9.60 -10.36 2.62
N ALA A 62 10.22 -10.53 1.46
CA ALA A 62 11.26 -9.63 0.97
C ALA A 62 10.70 -8.21 0.70
N LEU A 63 9.52 -8.11 0.09
CA LEU A 63 8.85 -6.82 -0.21
C LEU A 63 8.18 -6.16 1.01
N LYS A 64 8.08 -6.85 2.14
CA LYS A 64 7.54 -6.33 3.41
C LYS A 64 8.59 -6.13 4.50
N SER A 65 9.86 -6.39 4.19
CA SER A 65 10.95 -6.22 5.15
C SER A 65 11.18 -4.75 5.47
N ASP A 66 11.06 -4.36 6.73
CA ASP A 66 11.35 -2.98 7.22
C ASP A 66 12.85 -2.61 7.20
N LYS A 67 13.72 -3.48 6.65
CA LYS A 67 15.17 -3.39 6.80
C LYS A 67 15.88 -2.59 5.68
N ALA A 68 15.21 -2.13 4.62
CA ALA A 68 15.87 -1.45 3.52
C ALA A 68 15.13 -0.21 3.02
N ALA A 69 15.90 0.80 2.59
CA ALA A 69 15.40 2.04 1.99
C ALA A 69 14.79 1.84 0.59
N ALA A 70 15.08 0.71 -0.08
CA ALA A 70 14.48 0.30 -1.34
C ALA A 70 14.28 -1.22 -1.36
N LEU A 71 13.04 -1.67 -1.57
CA LEU A 71 12.67 -3.08 -1.65
C LEU A 71 12.45 -3.45 -3.13
N ALA A 72 13.53 -3.82 -3.81
CA ALA A 72 13.49 -4.30 -5.19
C ALA A 72 13.77 -5.81 -5.23
N GLN A 73 12.97 -6.55 -5.98
CA GLN A 73 13.09 -8.01 -6.13
C GLN A 73 13.10 -8.37 -7.61
N ALA A 74 13.93 -9.35 -7.97
CA ALA A 74 14.05 -9.84 -9.34
C ALA A 74 13.63 -11.30 -9.42
N ILE A 75 12.67 -11.61 -10.30
CA ILE A 75 12.29 -12.99 -10.63
C ILE A 75 13.09 -13.39 -11.87
N SER A 76 14.03 -14.32 -11.73
CA SER A 76 14.91 -14.79 -12.81
C SER A 76 14.70 -16.28 -13.11
N GLY A 77 15.18 -16.74 -14.27
CA GLY A 77 15.01 -18.13 -14.72
C GLY A 77 14.81 -18.24 -16.24
N LEU A 78 14.80 -19.48 -16.74
CA LEU A 78 14.68 -19.78 -18.18
C LEU A 78 13.43 -19.18 -18.84
N GLY A 79 13.47 -19.05 -20.16
CA GLY A 79 12.30 -18.68 -20.97
C GLY A 79 11.13 -19.64 -20.71
N GLY A 80 9.90 -19.14 -20.69
CA GLY A 80 8.71 -19.96 -20.50
C GLY A 80 8.47 -20.52 -19.07
N ILE A 81 9.39 -20.34 -18.13
CA ILE A 81 9.27 -20.92 -16.77
C ILE A 81 8.14 -20.31 -15.91
N GLY A 82 7.43 -19.29 -16.40
CA GLY A 82 6.29 -18.70 -15.69
C GLY A 82 6.61 -17.48 -14.80
N LYS A 83 7.72 -16.77 -15.04
CA LYS A 83 8.11 -15.55 -14.28
C LYS A 83 7.01 -14.49 -14.27
N THR A 84 6.50 -14.15 -15.46
CA THR A 84 5.41 -13.17 -15.61
C THR A 84 4.15 -13.63 -14.89
N GLN A 85 3.80 -14.92 -14.98
CA GLN A 85 2.66 -15.49 -14.26
C GLN A 85 2.85 -15.42 -12.75
N THR A 86 4.07 -15.61 -12.24
CA THR A 86 4.38 -15.47 -10.80
C THR A 86 4.18 -14.03 -10.34
N ALA A 87 4.65 -13.04 -11.10
CA ALA A 87 4.45 -11.62 -10.78
C ALA A 87 2.97 -11.21 -10.85
N VAL A 88 2.23 -11.71 -11.84
CA VAL A 88 0.78 -11.48 -11.97
C VAL A 88 0.05 -12.08 -10.76
N GLU A 89 0.34 -13.32 -10.39
CA GLU A 89 -0.32 -13.95 -9.25
C GLU A 89 -0.02 -13.20 -7.95
N TYR A 90 1.23 -12.78 -7.73
CA TYR A 90 1.60 -11.93 -6.60
C TYR A 90 0.77 -10.65 -6.54
N ALA A 91 0.66 -9.94 -7.67
CA ALA A 91 -0.12 -8.71 -7.77
C ALA A 91 -1.59 -8.92 -7.40
N TYR A 92 -2.21 -10.01 -7.87
CA TYR A 92 -3.60 -10.33 -7.52
C TYR A 92 -3.76 -10.75 -6.05
N GLN A 93 -2.86 -11.60 -5.54
CA GLN A 93 -2.95 -12.16 -4.20
C GLN A 93 -2.78 -11.09 -3.11
N TYR A 94 -1.82 -10.16 -3.30
CA TYR A 94 -1.46 -9.18 -2.28
C TYR A 94 -1.96 -7.76 -2.58
N ARG A 95 -2.80 -7.57 -3.61
CA ARG A 95 -3.31 -6.26 -4.05
C ARG A 95 -3.73 -5.36 -2.89
N ASN A 96 -4.55 -5.90 -1.99
CA ASN A 96 -5.18 -5.12 -0.90
C ASN A 96 -4.18 -4.58 0.13
N GLU A 97 -2.93 -5.02 0.10
CA GLU A 97 -1.89 -4.55 1.00
C GLU A 97 -1.06 -3.38 0.47
N TYR A 98 -1.28 -3.00 -0.79
CA TYR A 98 -0.63 -1.88 -1.44
C TYR A 98 -1.66 -0.78 -1.72
N ASP A 99 -1.21 0.47 -1.66
CA ASP A 99 -2.07 1.61 -2.02
C ASP A 99 -2.30 1.68 -3.54
N ALA A 100 -1.37 1.14 -4.34
CA ALA A 100 -1.45 1.02 -5.79
C ALA A 100 -0.62 -0.18 -6.28
N VAL A 101 -1.06 -0.82 -7.37
CA VAL A 101 -0.29 -1.84 -8.10
C VAL A 101 -0.15 -1.39 -9.55
N LEU A 102 1.09 -1.05 -9.93
CA LEU A 102 1.41 -0.49 -11.24
C LEU A 102 2.30 -1.45 -12.04
N TRP A 103 1.90 -1.74 -13.27
CA TRP A 103 2.61 -2.58 -14.21
C TRP A 103 3.18 -1.73 -15.33
N VAL A 104 4.48 -1.84 -15.58
CA VAL A 104 5.17 -1.14 -16.68
C VAL A 104 6.04 -2.11 -17.45
N LYS A 105 6.13 -1.94 -18.76
CA LYS A 105 7.13 -2.61 -19.61
C LYS A 105 8.48 -1.92 -19.42
N ALA A 106 9.53 -2.74 -19.32
CA ALA A 106 10.90 -2.26 -19.11
C ALA A 106 11.91 -3.06 -19.97
N ASP A 107 11.46 -3.55 -21.13
CA ASP A 107 12.28 -4.24 -22.13
C ASP A 107 13.25 -3.30 -22.85
N SER A 108 12.91 -2.02 -22.95
CA SER A 108 13.83 -0.94 -23.32
C SER A 108 13.61 0.31 -22.46
N ARG A 109 14.56 1.26 -22.52
CA ARG A 109 14.45 2.55 -21.84
C ARG A 109 13.26 3.35 -22.37
N GLU A 110 13.06 3.32 -23.69
CA GLU A 110 11.99 4.03 -24.38
C GLU A 110 10.62 3.46 -23.97
N ALA A 111 10.49 2.13 -23.92
CA ALA A 111 9.29 1.47 -23.45
C ALA A 111 8.96 1.85 -22.00
N LEU A 112 9.96 1.82 -21.11
CA LEU A 112 9.78 2.20 -19.71
C LEU A 112 9.31 3.64 -19.54
N ILE A 113 9.93 4.59 -20.25
CA ILE A 113 9.55 6.00 -20.17
C ILE A 113 8.12 6.19 -20.70
N SER A 114 7.80 5.57 -21.84
CA SER A 114 6.47 5.68 -22.43
C SER A 114 5.37 5.08 -21.55
N ASP A 115 5.57 3.87 -21.02
CA ASP A 115 4.58 3.20 -20.17
C ASP A 115 4.42 3.93 -18.84
N TYR A 116 5.51 4.41 -18.24
CA TYR A 116 5.46 5.18 -17.00
C TYR A 116 4.71 6.51 -17.19
N ALA A 117 4.97 7.23 -18.29
CA ALA A 117 4.27 8.48 -18.58
C ALA A 117 2.76 8.28 -18.78
N ALA A 118 2.33 7.10 -19.24
CA ALA A 118 0.92 6.76 -19.39
C ALA A 118 0.19 6.50 -18.06
N LEU A 119 0.90 6.44 -16.92
CA LEU A 119 0.32 6.27 -15.58
C LEU A 119 0.00 7.59 -14.87
N ALA A 120 0.46 8.73 -15.42
CA ALA A 120 0.39 10.06 -14.80
C ALA A 120 -0.92 10.80 -15.10
#